data_AF-A0A956SVL8-F1
#
_entry.id   AF-A0A956SVL8-F1
#
_cell.length_a   1.000
_cell.length_b   1.000
_cell.length_c   1.000
_cell.angle_alpha   90.00
_cell.angle_beta   90.00
_cell.angle_gamma   90.00
#
_symmetry.space_group_name_H-M   'P 1'
#
loop_
_entity.id
_entity.type
_entity.pdbx_description
1 polymer ?
#
loop_
_entity_poly.entity_id
_entity_poly.type
_entity_poly.pdbx_seq_one_letter_code
_entity_poly.pdbx_strand_id
1 'polypeptide(L)'
;MSSIRNTFAIAGRELRSYFVSPVGYVVLSLFMLLSGWFFVNLLQRFGTVKGYYQAFQRPDLLAQLNLNDLVMAPLMQNMIVLLLIFIPAVTMRLWSEEKKQKTDQLLLTSPISVGSIVGGKFLAAIGFLVVMLLLAAEFPLILYVFSPEAARPDWGPVATGYLGLFLCGTAFVAMGLFTSSLTENQVVAFVASLFLALGFYVIGWPAENLGALGKVLKALWIPEYFQELLKGILSTTTVAFFASFAFFWLFLTQRSIESVRWR
;
A
#
# COMPACT_ATOMS: atom_id res chain seq x y z
N MET A 1 9.35 29.46 -5.21
CA MET A 1 10.29 28.57 -4.49
C MET A 1 9.94 28.35 -3.00
N SER A 2 9.13 29.18 -2.34
CA SER A 2 8.73 28.98 -0.93
C SER A 2 7.80 27.77 -0.69
N SER A 3 6.86 27.50 -1.62
CA SER A 3 5.84 26.44 -1.45
C SER A 3 6.44 25.02 -1.37
N ILE A 4 7.38 24.68 -2.27
CA ILE A 4 8.03 23.36 -2.30
C ILE A 4 8.83 23.12 -1.01
N ARG A 5 9.59 24.13 -0.57
CA ARG A 5 10.36 24.05 0.68
C ARG A 5 9.46 23.80 1.90
N ASN A 6 8.29 24.46 1.94
CA ASN A 6 7.31 24.25 3.01
C ASN A 6 6.74 22.83 2.97
N THR A 7 6.41 22.29 1.80
CA THR A 7 5.92 20.91 1.65
C THR A 7 6.94 19.90 2.20
N PHE A 8 8.22 20.03 1.83
CA PHE A 8 9.26 19.12 2.33
C PHE A 8 9.55 19.32 3.82
N ALA A 9 9.48 20.54 4.34
CA ALA A 9 9.63 20.79 5.78
C ALA A 9 8.52 20.11 6.59
N ILE A 10 7.27 20.20 6.12
CA ILE A 10 6.13 19.50 6.71
C ILE A 10 6.34 17.99 6.60
N ALA A 11 6.71 17.49 5.41
CA ALA A 11 6.95 16.07 5.20
C ALA A 11 8.02 15.51 6.15
N GLY A 12 9.15 16.21 6.33
CA GLY A 12 10.21 15.80 7.25
C GLY A 12 9.77 15.80 8.72
N ARG A 13 8.99 16.81 9.14
CA ARG A 13 8.42 16.88 10.49
C ARG A 13 7.47 15.72 10.77
N GLU A 14 6.54 15.47 9.86
CA GLU A 14 5.54 14.40 9.96
C GLU A 14 6.19 13.01 9.88
N LEU A 15 7.16 12.82 8.98
CA LEU A 15 7.91 11.57 8.88
C LEU A 15 8.64 11.27 10.19
N ARG A 16 9.29 12.27 10.79
CA ARG A 16 9.94 12.13 12.09
C ARG A 16 8.94 11.77 13.20
N SER A 17 7.72 12.30 13.16
CA SER A 17 6.66 11.96 14.12
C SER A 17 6.30 10.46 14.10
N TYR A 18 6.41 9.78 12.95
CA TYR A 18 6.26 8.32 12.88
C TYR A 18 7.31 7.55 13.69
N PHE A 19 8.55 8.02 13.70
CA PHE A 19 9.66 7.34 14.40
C PHE A 19 9.90 7.85 15.82
N VAL A 20 9.30 8.97 16.22
CA VAL A 20 9.33 9.40 17.63
C VAL A 20 8.24 8.71 18.44
N SER A 21 7.13 8.35 17.79
CA SER A 21 6.01 7.66 18.42
C SER A 21 6.22 6.14 18.44
N PRO A 22 5.93 5.45 19.57
CA PRO A 22 5.99 3.98 19.64
C PRO A 22 5.12 3.27 18.60
N VAL A 23 4.03 3.92 18.16
CA VAL A 23 3.07 3.36 17.21
C VAL A 23 3.72 3.00 15.87
N GLY A 24 4.66 3.82 15.38
CA GLY A 24 5.35 3.54 14.12
C GLY A 24 6.14 2.23 14.18
N TYR A 25 6.88 2.00 15.26
CA TYR A 25 7.63 0.75 15.47
C TYR A 25 6.72 -0.46 15.62
N VAL A 26 5.59 -0.32 16.31
CA VAL A 26 4.59 -1.39 16.43
C VAL A 26 4.03 -1.76 15.05
N VAL A 27 3.66 -0.77 14.24
CA VAL A 27 3.18 -0.99 12.87
C VAL A 27 4.22 -1.69 12.01
N LEU A 28 5.48 -1.23 12.01
CA LEU A 28 6.57 -1.85 11.26
C LEU A 28 6.80 -3.30 11.70
N SER A 29 6.85 -3.53 13.01
CA SER A 29 7.11 -4.85 13.59
C SER A 29 5.99 -5.83 13.29
N LEU A 30 4.73 -5.41 13.42
CA LEU A 30 3.58 -6.27 13.09
C LEU A 30 3.49 -6.55 11.59
N PHE A 31 3.76 -5.56 10.75
CA PHE A 31 3.80 -5.75 9.30
C PHE A 31 4.89 -6.74 8.89
N MET A 32 6.11 -6.62 9.46
CA MET A 32 7.19 -7.58 9.24
C MET A 32 6.85 -8.96 9.75
N LEU A 33 6.31 -9.07 10.97
CA LEU A 33 5.96 -10.34 11.59
C LEU A 33 4.92 -11.10 10.76
N LEU A 34 3.84 -10.42 10.34
CA LEU A 34 2.81 -11.04 9.52
C LEU A 34 3.32 -11.40 8.12
N SER A 35 4.10 -10.51 7.49
CA SER A 35 4.69 -10.78 6.18
C SER A 35 5.68 -11.94 6.23
N GLY A 36 6.53 -12.00 7.27
CA GLY A 36 7.45 -13.10 7.52
C GLY A 36 6.74 -14.42 7.82
N TRP A 37 5.64 -14.37 8.58
CA TRP A 37 4.80 -15.55 8.81
C TRP A 37 4.21 -16.06 7.49
N PHE A 38 3.64 -15.20 6.64
CA PHE A 38 3.17 -15.59 5.31
C PHE A 38 4.30 -16.16 4.45
N PHE A 39 5.48 -15.53 4.46
CA PHE A 39 6.64 -15.99 3.70
C PHE A 39 7.08 -17.40 4.10
N VAL A 40 7.22 -17.69 5.40
CA VAL A 40 7.61 -19.02 5.89
C VAL A 40 6.57 -20.07 5.50
N ASN A 41 5.27 -19.77 5.65
CA ASN A 41 4.20 -20.68 5.25
C ASN A 41 4.21 -20.98 3.74
N LEU A 42 4.43 -19.96 2.91
CA LEU A 42 4.54 -20.11 1.45
C LEU A 42 5.79 -20.91 1.06
N LEU A 43 6.92 -20.70 1.73
CA LEU A 43 8.15 -21.45 1.50
C LEU A 43 8.01 -22.93 1.90
N GLN A 44 7.36 -23.21 3.03
CA GLN A 44 7.03 -24.58 3.44
C GLN A 44 6.09 -25.28 2.46
N ARG A 45 5.08 -24.55 1.96
CA ARG A 45 4.18 -25.03 0.90
C ARG A 45 4.96 -25.37 -0.36
N PHE A 46 5.87 -24.50 -0.80
CA PHE A 46 6.73 -24.75 -1.95
C PHE A 46 7.60 -26.00 -1.76
N GLY A 47 8.24 -26.15 -0.60
CA GLY A 47 9.06 -27.33 -0.27
C GLY A 47 8.25 -28.63 -0.30
N THR A 48 7.04 -28.60 0.26
CA THR A 48 6.09 -29.73 0.26
C THR A 48 5.70 -30.11 -1.17
N VAL A 49 5.31 -29.15 -2.01
CA VAL A 49 4.95 -29.37 -3.42
C VAL A 49 6.13 -29.97 -4.20
N LYS A 50 7.33 -29.42 -4.02
CA LYS A 50 8.55 -29.96 -4.65
C LYS A 50 8.83 -31.40 -4.23
N GLY A 51 8.69 -31.72 -2.93
CA GLY A 51 8.86 -33.07 -2.39
C GLY A 51 7.87 -34.07 -2.98
N TYR A 52 6.59 -33.68 -3.12
CA TYR A 52 5.58 -34.53 -3.75
C TYR A 52 5.96 -34.89 -5.20
N TYR A 53 6.31 -33.91 -6.03
CA TYR A 53 6.66 -34.19 -7.43
C TYR A 53 7.96 -34.98 -7.61
N GLN A 54 8.91 -34.85 -6.67
CA GLN A 54 10.10 -35.69 -6.60
C GLN A 54 9.76 -37.15 -6.30
N ALA A 55 8.83 -37.39 -5.37
CA ALA A 55 8.38 -38.75 -5.01
C ALA A 55 7.65 -39.46 -6.17
N PHE A 56 6.86 -38.74 -6.96
CA PHE A 56 6.13 -39.29 -8.12
C PHE A 56 6.96 -39.40 -9.41
N GLN A 57 8.26 -39.09 -9.37
CA GLN A 57 9.17 -39.14 -10.53
C GLN A 57 8.60 -38.43 -11.77
N ARG A 58 8.00 -37.24 -11.58
CA ARG A 58 7.50 -36.39 -12.67
C ARG A 58 8.47 -35.23 -12.94
N PRO A 59 9.59 -35.47 -13.66
CA PRO A 59 10.62 -34.45 -13.88
C PRO A 59 10.07 -33.22 -14.63
N ASP A 60 9.11 -33.41 -15.53
CA ASP A 60 8.52 -32.33 -16.33
C ASP A 60 7.80 -31.27 -15.48
N LEU A 61 7.18 -31.68 -14.37
CA LEU A 61 6.46 -30.78 -13.46
C LEU A 61 7.41 -30.11 -12.48
N LEU A 62 8.49 -30.78 -12.09
CA LEU A 62 9.53 -30.19 -11.24
C LEU A 62 10.23 -29.01 -11.91
N ALA A 63 10.43 -29.10 -13.23
CA ALA A 63 11.06 -28.04 -14.01
C ALA A 63 10.20 -26.78 -14.16
N GLN A 64 8.88 -26.89 -13.98
CA GLN A 64 7.95 -25.76 -14.08
C GLN A 64 7.71 -25.05 -12.73
N LEU A 65 8.24 -25.59 -11.62
CA LEU A 65 8.07 -24.96 -10.30
C LEU A 65 8.93 -23.71 -10.17
N ASN A 66 8.28 -22.55 -10.17
CA ASN A 66 8.92 -21.26 -9.99
C ASN A 66 8.61 -20.67 -8.60
N LEU A 67 9.63 -20.11 -7.93
CA LEU A 67 9.46 -19.36 -6.68
C LEU A 67 8.60 -18.11 -6.89
N ASN A 68 8.64 -17.50 -8.08
CA ASN A 68 7.85 -16.31 -8.36
C ASN A 68 6.35 -16.57 -8.22
N ASP A 69 5.85 -17.65 -8.84
CA ASP A 69 4.42 -17.95 -8.88
C ASP A 69 3.91 -18.55 -7.56
N LEU A 70 4.75 -19.31 -6.86
CA LEU A 70 4.33 -20.08 -5.69
C LEU A 70 4.67 -19.40 -4.36
N VAL A 71 5.63 -18.47 -4.35
CA VAL A 71 6.07 -17.77 -3.12
C VAL A 71 5.93 -16.26 -3.28
N MET A 72 6.58 -15.64 -4.26
CA MET A 72 6.64 -14.17 -4.33
C MET A 72 5.31 -13.52 -4.66
N ALA A 73 4.63 -13.96 -5.73
CA ALA A 73 3.36 -13.38 -6.13
C ALA A 73 2.28 -13.55 -5.03
N PRO A 74 2.10 -14.74 -4.41
CA PRO A 74 1.18 -14.89 -3.27
C PRO A 74 1.59 -14.07 -2.05
N LEU A 75 2.90 -13.96 -1.75
CA LEU A 75 3.39 -13.12 -0.65
C LEU A 75 2.98 -11.66 -0.88
N MET A 76 3.21 -11.14 -2.07
CA MET A 76 2.88 -9.76 -2.43
C MET A 76 1.36 -9.53 -2.43
N GLN A 77 0.53 -10.52 -2.81
CA GLN A 77 -0.92 -10.45 -2.63
C GLN A 77 -1.32 -10.36 -1.16
N ASN A 78 -0.73 -11.20 -0.30
CA ASN A 78 -0.96 -11.13 1.14
C ASN A 78 -0.53 -9.77 1.71
N MET A 79 0.57 -9.21 1.22
CA MET A 79 1.03 -7.87 1.62
C MET A 79 0.04 -6.77 1.24
N ILE A 80 -0.68 -6.85 0.11
CA ILE A 80 -1.78 -5.91 -0.17
C ILE A 80 -2.85 -5.99 0.90
N VAL A 81 -3.25 -7.19 1.29
CA VAL A 81 -4.27 -7.37 2.35
C VAL A 81 -3.78 -6.77 3.66
N LEU A 82 -2.49 -6.90 3.98
CA LEU A 82 -1.90 -6.22 5.13
C LEU A 82 -1.95 -4.70 4.99
N LEU A 83 -1.63 -4.15 3.80
CA LEU A 83 -1.72 -2.71 3.54
C LEU A 83 -3.13 -2.14 3.73
N LEU A 84 -4.19 -2.94 3.48
CA LEU A 84 -5.57 -2.52 3.77
C LEU A 84 -5.78 -2.15 5.23
N ILE A 85 -5.02 -2.74 6.16
CA ILE A 85 -5.14 -2.47 7.61
C ILE A 85 -4.08 -1.47 8.05
N PHE A 86 -2.83 -1.67 7.64
CA PHE A 86 -1.73 -0.84 8.13
C PHE A 86 -1.74 0.58 7.57
N ILE A 87 -2.18 0.79 6.32
CA ILE A 87 -2.22 2.14 5.75
C ILE A 87 -3.25 3.01 6.48
N PRO A 88 -4.50 2.56 6.71
CA PRO A 88 -5.42 3.23 7.64
C PRO A 88 -4.79 3.57 8.99
N ALA A 89 -4.06 2.63 9.61
CA ALA A 89 -3.43 2.86 10.91
C ALA A 89 -2.34 3.96 10.86
N VAL A 90 -1.62 4.06 9.74
CA VAL A 90 -0.58 5.07 9.51
C VAL A 90 -1.20 6.43 9.21
N THR A 91 -2.29 6.48 8.45
CA THR A 91 -2.90 7.74 8.00
C THR A 91 -3.96 8.30 8.94
N MET A 92 -4.57 7.47 9.80
CA MET A 92 -5.73 7.85 10.62
C MET A 92 -5.48 9.14 11.41
N ARG A 93 -4.27 9.34 11.92
CA ARG A 93 -3.89 10.47 12.79
C ARG A 93 -3.51 11.75 12.06
N LEU A 94 -3.22 11.70 10.77
CA LEU A 94 -2.60 12.81 10.03
C LEU A 94 -3.40 14.12 10.12
N TRP A 95 -4.73 14.04 10.13
CA TRP A 95 -5.62 15.17 10.33
C TRP A 95 -6.46 15.04 11.60
N SER A 96 -6.98 13.84 11.89
CA SER A 96 -7.88 13.66 13.03
C SER A 96 -7.26 14.04 14.38
N GLU A 97 -5.95 13.85 14.55
CA GLU A 97 -5.25 14.23 15.77
C GLU A 97 -5.10 15.76 15.90
N GLU A 98 -4.76 16.44 14.81
CA GLU A 98 -4.66 17.91 14.80
C GLU A 98 -6.01 18.58 15.05
N LYS A 99 -7.09 18.01 14.50
CA LYS A 99 -8.46 18.48 14.77
C LYS A 99 -8.85 18.26 16.22
N LYS A 100 -8.59 17.06 16.76
CA LYS A 100 -8.85 16.73 18.15
C LYS A 100 -8.11 17.65 19.12
N GLN A 101 -6.88 18.05 18.78
CA GLN A 101 -6.05 18.94 19.59
C GLN A 101 -6.28 20.44 19.28
N LYS A 102 -7.16 20.77 18.32
CA LYS A 102 -7.41 22.14 17.82
C LYS A 102 -6.16 22.87 17.31
N THR A 103 -5.13 22.12 16.92
CA THR A 103 -3.90 22.66 16.34
C THR A 103 -4.03 22.88 14.82
N ASP A 104 -5.09 22.34 14.21
CA ASP A 104 -5.45 22.54 12.81
C ASP A 104 -5.68 24.02 12.49
N GLN A 105 -6.29 24.78 13.40
CA GLN A 105 -6.50 26.23 13.23
C GLN A 105 -5.18 27.02 13.14
N LEU A 106 -4.18 26.64 13.94
CA LEU A 106 -2.85 27.26 13.91
C LEU A 106 -2.13 26.95 12.59
N LEU A 107 -2.31 25.74 12.08
CA LEU A 107 -1.73 25.33 10.80
C LEU A 107 -2.38 26.06 9.61
N LEU A 108 -3.71 26.23 9.63
CA LEU A 108 -4.47 26.87 8.55
C LEU A 108 -4.36 28.40 8.54
N THR A 109 -4.03 29.01 9.68
CA THR A 109 -3.76 30.46 9.80
C THR A 109 -2.31 30.82 9.44
N SER A 110 -1.41 29.83 9.41
CA SER A 110 -0.06 30.04 8.90
C SER A 110 -0.06 30.44 7.41
N PRO A 111 0.95 31.22 6.94
CA PRO A 111 1.02 31.68 5.55
C PRO A 111 1.50 30.55 4.60
N ILE A 112 0.92 29.36 4.73
CA ILE A 112 1.24 28.15 3.97
C ILE A 112 -0.01 27.73 3.20
N SER A 113 0.15 27.33 1.94
CA SER A 113 -0.98 26.86 1.13
C SER A 113 -1.50 25.51 1.62
N VAL A 114 -2.82 25.29 1.53
CA VAL A 114 -3.44 24.00 1.90
C VAL A 114 -2.85 22.86 1.09
N GLY A 115 -2.58 23.09 -0.21
CA GLY A 115 -1.91 22.10 -1.06
C GLY A 115 -0.51 21.71 -0.58
N SER A 116 0.27 22.65 -0.04
CA SER A 116 1.58 22.34 0.56
C SER A 116 1.44 21.49 1.83
N ILE A 117 0.40 21.72 2.63
CA ILE A 117 0.13 20.96 3.85
C ILE A 117 -0.30 19.53 3.51
N VAL A 118 -1.30 19.38 2.65
CA VAL A 118 -1.80 18.08 2.18
C VAL A 118 -0.68 17.29 1.51
N GLY A 119 0.08 17.92 0.61
CA GLY A 119 1.22 17.31 -0.06
C GLY A 119 2.33 16.90 0.92
N GLY A 120 2.60 17.70 1.96
CA GLY A 120 3.60 17.38 2.98
C GLY A 120 3.21 16.14 3.79
N LYS A 121 1.96 16.08 4.27
CA LYS A 121 1.43 14.92 5.00
C LYS A 121 1.38 13.65 4.12
N PHE A 122 1.04 13.80 2.85
CA PHE A 122 1.08 12.72 1.86
C PHE A 122 2.49 12.17 1.66
N LEU A 123 3.48 13.03 1.42
CA LEU A 123 4.87 12.61 1.26
C LEU A 123 5.44 11.95 2.53
N ALA A 124 5.04 12.41 3.71
CA ALA A 124 5.44 11.75 4.97
C ALA A 124 4.89 10.33 5.08
N ALA A 125 3.60 10.14 4.77
CA ALA A 125 2.99 8.81 4.80
C ALA A 125 3.55 7.89 3.71
N ILE A 126 3.86 8.41 2.51
CA ILE A 126 4.62 7.69 1.48
C ILE A 126 6.00 7.31 2.00
N GLY A 127 6.73 8.22 2.67
CA GLY A 127 8.04 7.92 3.24
C GLY A 127 7.99 6.76 4.23
N PHE A 128 6.97 6.72 5.08
CA PHE A 128 6.74 5.59 5.98
C PHE A 128 6.40 4.28 5.23
N LEU A 129 5.54 4.35 4.21
CA LEU A 129 5.27 3.22 3.31
C LEU A 129 6.55 2.70 2.62
N VAL A 130 7.41 3.58 2.14
CA VAL A 130 8.70 3.20 1.52
C VAL A 130 9.56 2.46 2.53
N VAL A 131 9.65 2.93 3.77
CA VAL A 131 10.37 2.20 4.83
C VAL A 131 9.76 0.82 5.08
N MET A 132 8.43 0.70 5.13
CA MET A 132 7.75 -0.61 5.25
C MET A 132 8.13 -1.56 4.10
N LEU A 133 8.09 -1.07 2.86
CA LEU A 133 8.38 -1.89 1.68
C LEU A 133 9.87 -2.23 1.55
N LEU A 134 10.77 -1.33 1.95
CA LEU A 134 12.22 -1.59 1.98
C LEU A 134 12.57 -2.67 2.99
N LEU A 135 11.97 -2.64 4.18
CA LEU A 135 12.13 -3.73 5.14
C LEU A 135 11.63 -5.05 4.55
N ALA A 136 10.49 -5.02 3.84
CA ALA A 136 9.95 -6.23 3.22
C ALA A 136 10.75 -6.71 2.01
N ALA A 137 11.66 -5.89 1.46
CA ALA A 137 12.57 -6.31 0.40
C ALA A 137 13.61 -7.35 0.89
N GLU A 138 13.66 -7.65 2.19
CA GLU A 138 14.46 -8.75 2.73
C GLU A 138 14.02 -10.12 2.18
N PHE A 139 12.72 -10.34 1.92
CA PHE A 139 12.20 -11.64 1.47
C PHE A 139 12.79 -12.12 0.12
N PRO A 140 12.78 -11.32 -0.98
CA PRO A 140 13.42 -11.73 -2.22
C PRO A 140 14.95 -11.86 -2.07
N LEU A 141 15.58 -11.07 -1.19
CA LEU A 141 17.02 -11.19 -0.92
C LEU A 141 17.36 -12.52 -0.24
N ILE A 142 16.55 -12.96 0.73
CA ILE A 142 16.67 -14.27 1.36
C ILE A 142 16.55 -15.36 0.29
N LEU A 143 15.53 -15.31 -0.57
CA LEU A 143 15.39 -16.30 -1.63
C LEU A 143 16.56 -16.28 -2.61
N TYR A 144 17.08 -15.11 -2.96
CA TYR A 144 18.22 -14.99 -3.89
C TYR A 144 19.50 -15.61 -3.33
N VAL A 145 19.78 -15.42 -2.03
CA VAL A 145 20.98 -15.93 -1.35
C VAL A 145 20.90 -17.43 -1.07
N PHE A 146 19.73 -17.91 -0.62
CA PHE A 146 19.58 -19.29 -0.16
C PHE A 146 19.07 -20.26 -1.24
N SER A 147 18.62 -19.78 -2.41
CA SER A 147 18.16 -20.65 -3.49
C SER A 147 19.28 -20.98 -4.50
N PRO A 148 19.33 -22.23 -5.01
CA PRO A 148 20.21 -22.59 -6.12
C PRO A 148 19.98 -21.70 -7.35
N GLU A 149 21.01 -21.49 -8.16
CA GLU A 149 20.95 -20.56 -9.32
C GLU A 149 19.78 -20.84 -10.26
N ALA A 150 19.52 -22.11 -10.54
CA ALA A 150 18.42 -22.57 -11.40
C ALA A 150 17.02 -22.35 -10.80
N ALA A 151 16.91 -21.99 -9.52
CA ALA A 151 15.66 -21.77 -8.81
C ALA A 151 15.55 -20.34 -8.23
N ARG A 152 16.45 -19.41 -8.61
CA ARG A 152 16.39 -18.03 -8.12
C ARG A 152 15.13 -17.32 -8.64
N PRO A 153 14.53 -16.43 -7.83
CA PRO A 153 13.43 -15.60 -8.30
C PRO A 153 13.85 -14.73 -9.50
N ASP A 154 12.97 -14.60 -10.48
CA ASP A 154 13.15 -13.62 -11.55
C ASP A 154 12.87 -12.22 -11.01
N TRP A 155 13.85 -11.33 -11.16
CA TRP A 155 13.79 -9.94 -10.70
C TRP A 155 12.74 -9.10 -11.44
N GLY A 156 12.36 -9.46 -12.67
CA GLY A 156 11.35 -8.72 -13.44
C GLY A 156 10.00 -8.65 -12.70
N PRO A 157 9.31 -9.78 -12.50
CA PRO A 157 8.05 -9.83 -11.75
C PRO A 157 8.18 -9.38 -10.29
N VAL A 158 9.34 -9.60 -9.66
CA VAL A 158 9.58 -9.14 -8.29
C VAL A 158 9.59 -7.60 -8.23
N ALA A 159 10.37 -6.94 -9.10
CA ALA A 159 10.48 -5.49 -9.12
C ALA A 159 9.14 -4.82 -9.45
N THR A 160 8.40 -5.33 -10.45
CA THR A 160 7.07 -4.82 -10.80
C THR A 160 6.05 -5.10 -9.70
N GLY A 161 6.15 -6.22 -8.99
CA GLY A 161 5.33 -6.52 -7.82
C GLY A 161 5.53 -5.54 -6.66
N TYR A 162 6.78 -5.19 -6.31
CA TYR A 162 7.06 -4.14 -5.32
C TYR A 162 6.62 -2.75 -5.79
N LEU A 163 6.78 -2.44 -7.08
CA LEU A 163 6.21 -1.22 -7.66
C LEU A 163 4.69 -1.20 -7.51
N GLY A 164 4.02 -2.34 -7.72
CA GLY A 164 2.58 -2.48 -7.49
C GLY A 164 2.18 -2.27 -6.04
N LEU A 165 2.92 -2.83 -5.09
CA LEU A 165 2.71 -2.57 -3.66
C LEU A 165 2.85 -1.09 -3.33
N PHE A 166 3.84 -0.41 -3.91
CA PHE A 166 4.06 1.02 -3.74
C PHE A 166 2.91 1.85 -4.34
N LEU A 167 2.46 1.54 -5.56
CA LEU A 167 1.35 2.23 -6.21
C LEU A 167 0.02 2.03 -5.46
N CYS A 168 -0.31 0.78 -5.10
CA CYS A 168 -1.48 0.45 -4.27
C CYS A 168 -1.42 1.14 -2.91
N GLY A 169 -0.27 1.06 -2.22
CA GLY A 169 -0.09 1.71 -0.93
C GLY A 169 -0.24 3.22 -1.03
N THR A 170 0.28 3.85 -2.09
CA THR A 170 0.12 5.29 -2.34
C THR A 170 -1.33 5.68 -2.57
N ALA A 171 -2.09 4.87 -3.32
CA ALA A 171 -3.52 5.05 -3.51
C ALA A 171 -4.31 4.95 -2.18
N PHE A 172 -3.98 3.97 -1.33
CA PHE A 172 -4.57 3.85 0.01
C PHE A 172 -4.16 4.99 0.94
N VAL A 173 -2.93 5.51 0.84
CA VAL A 173 -2.48 6.66 1.64
C VAL A 173 -3.29 7.90 1.28
N ALA A 174 -3.52 8.16 -0.01
CA ALA A 174 -4.34 9.28 -0.47
C ALA A 174 -5.78 9.18 0.07
N MET A 175 -6.37 7.99 0.02
CA MET A 175 -7.70 7.71 0.58
C MET A 175 -7.73 7.85 2.12
N GLY A 176 -6.69 7.38 2.79
CA GLY A 176 -6.52 7.49 4.24
C GLY A 176 -6.40 8.94 4.72
N LEU A 177 -5.73 9.79 3.95
CA LEU A 177 -5.68 11.23 4.21
C LEU A 177 -7.05 11.89 4.13
N PHE A 178 -7.82 11.56 3.11
CA PHE A 178 -9.17 12.10 2.94
C PHE A 178 -10.07 11.70 4.10
N THR A 179 -10.13 10.41 4.44
CA THR A 179 -10.97 9.93 5.54
C THR A 179 -10.55 10.51 6.89
N SER A 180 -9.24 10.66 7.14
CA SER A 180 -8.72 11.36 8.33
C SER A 180 -9.16 12.82 8.37
N SER A 181 -9.30 13.50 7.22
CA SER A 181 -9.77 14.88 7.17
C SER A 181 -11.26 15.04 7.45
N LEU A 182 -12.06 13.97 7.46
CA LEU A 182 -13.50 14.05 7.69
C LEU A 182 -13.90 13.96 9.17
N THR A 183 -12.99 13.56 10.06
CA THR A 183 -13.33 13.27 11.46
C THR A 183 -12.24 13.71 12.43
N GLU A 184 -12.63 13.99 13.67
CA GLU A 184 -11.72 14.31 14.78
C GLU A 184 -11.33 13.04 15.57
N ASN A 185 -11.95 11.89 15.26
CA ASN A 185 -11.69 10.63 15.94
C ASN A 185 -10.83 9.70 15.08
N GLN A 186 -9.62 9.39 15.56
CA GLN A 186 -8.68 8.46 14.92
C GLN A 186 -9.31 7.10 14.62
N VAL A 187 -10.12 6.57 15.54
CA VAL A 187 -10.76 5.26 15.35
C VAL A 187 -11.75 5.30 14.20
N VAL A 188 -12.55 6.38 14.10
CA VAL A 188 -13.50 6.56 12.99
C VAL A 188 -12.75 6.74 11.66
N ALA A 189 -11.64 7.49 11.65
CA ALA A 189 -10.80 7.66 10.46
C ALA A 189 -10.21 6.32 9.98
N PHE A 190 -9.70 5.52 10.93
CA PHE A 190 -9.18 4.18 10.66
C PHE A 190 -10.24 3.25 10.07
N VAL A 191 -11.40 3.15 10.73
CA VAL A 191 -12.48 2.28 10.28
C VAL A 191 -12.99 2.72 8.90
N ALA A 192 -13.21 4.03 8.69
CA ALA A 192 -13.69 4.54 7.41
C ALA A 192 -12.70 4.24 6.26
N SER A 193 -11.40 4.46 6.47
CA SER A 193 -10.39 4.14 5.45
C SER A 193 -10.26 2.65 5.19
N LEU A 194 -10.29 1.82 6.23
CA LEU A 194 -10.27 0.36 6.10
C LEU A 194 -11.46 -0.14 5.27
N PHE A 195 -12.69 0.28 5.59
CA PHE A 195 -13.88 -0.16 4.87
C PHE A 195 -13.92 0.33 3.42
N LEU A 196 -13.47 1.56 3.16
CA LEU A 196 -13.34 2.06 1.78
C LEU A 196 -12.30 1.27 0.98
N ALA A 197 -11.11 1.07 1.55
CA ALA A 197 -10.04 0.31 0.90
C ALA A 197 -10.45 -1.14 0.65
N LEU A 198 -11.08 -1.78 1.65
CA LEU A 198 -11.65 -3.12 1.50
C LEU A 198 -12.74 -3.15 0.43
N GLY A 199 -13.60 -2.13 0.36
CA GLY A 199 -14.59 -1.97 -0.68
C GLY A 199 -13.98 -2.05 -2.08
N PHE A 200 -12.96 -1.24 -2.37
CA PHE A 200 -12.25 -1.31 -3.66
C PHE A 200 -11.47 -2.60 -3.89
N TYR A 201 -11.07 -3.30 -2.83
CA TYR A 201 -10.41 -4.60 -2.94
C TYR A 201 -11.40 -5.71 -3.35
N VAL A 202 -12.65 -5.67 -2.89
CA VAL A 202 -13.65 -6.72 -3.16
C VAL A 202 -14.67 -6.36 -4.25
N ILE A 203 -14.71 -5.09 -4.69
CA ILE A 203 -15.75 -4.56 -5.59
C ILE A 203 -15.91 -5.33 -6.90
N GLY A 204 -14.86 -5.98 -7.40
CA GLY A 204 -14.88 -6.73 -8.64
C GLY A 204 -15.34 -8.19 -8.51
N TRP A 205 -15.49 -8.74 -7.31
CA TRP A 205 -15.93 -10.13 -7.13
C TRP A 205 -17.26 -10.48 -7.82
N PRO A 206 -18.32 -9.64 -7.78
CA PRO A 206 -19.56 -9.92 -8.50
C PRO A 206 -19.51 -9.51 -9.98
N ALA A 207 -18.42 -8.91 -10.46
CA ALA A 207 -18.41 -8.22 -11.75
C ALA A 207 -18.71 -9.12 -12.95
N GLU A 208 -18.33 -10.40 -12.88
CA GLU A 208 -18.56 -11.37 -13.97
C GLU A 208 -20.04 -11.67 -14.19
N ASN A 209 -20.87 -11.45 -13.17
CA ASN A 209 -22.30 -11.77 -13.20
C ASN A 209 -23.18 -10.57 -13.56
N LEU A 210 -22.60 -9.38 -13.79
CA LEU A 210 -23.32 -8.10 -13.84
C LEU A 210 -23.30 -7.41 -15.22
N GLY A 211 -22.83 -8.07 -16.27
CA GLY A 211 -22.85 -7.55 -17.64
C GLY A 211 -22.16 -6.17 -17.77
N ALA A 212 -22.90 -5.15 -18.18
CA ALA A 212 -22.36 -3.79 -18.36
C ALA A 212 -21.88 -3.15 -17.04
N LEU A 213 -22.60 -3.37 -15.93
CA LEU A 213 -22.16 -2.91 -14.60
C LEU A 213 -20.86 -3.60 -14.18
N GLY A 214 -20.68 -4.87 -14.60
CA GLY A 214 -19.45 -5.62 -14.40
C GLY A 214 -18.21 -4.93 -14.94
N LYS A 215 -18.31 -4.28 -16.12
CA LYS A 215 -17.19 -3.54 -16.71
C LYS A 215 -16.75 -2.35 -15.85
N VAL A 216 -17.71 -1.64 -15.26
CA VAL A 216 -17.44 -0.51 -14.37
C VAL A 216 -16.79 -0.99 -13.07
N LEU A 217 -17.29 -2.09 -12.50
CA LEU A 217 -16.71 -2.67 -11.28
C LEU A 217 -15.27 -3.15 -11.52
N LYS A 218 -15.00 -3.84 -12.64
CA LYS A 218 -13.64 -4.25 -13.01
C LYS A 218 -12.70 -3.05 -13.17
N ALA A 219 -13.17 -1.94 -13.75
CA ALA A 219 -12.37 -0.73 -13.90
C ALA A 219 -11.98 -0.05 -12.57
N LEU A 220 -12.70 -0.32 -11.48
CA LEU A 220 -12.38 0.17 -10.14
C LEU A 220 -11.69 -0.88 -9.25
N TRP A 221 -11.50 -2.09 -9.76
CA TRP A 221 -11.05 -3.23 -8.97
C TRP A 221 -9.53 -3.26 -8.85
N ILE A 222 -9.01 -2.81 -7.71
CA ILE A 222 -7.56 -2.68 -7.46
C ILE A 222 -6.78 -3.99 -7.71
N PRO A 223 -7.26 -5.18 -7.26
CA PRO A 223 -6.62 -6.45 -7.56
C PRO A 223 -6.35 -6.74 -9.04
N GLU A 224 -7.21 -6.28 -9.96
CA GLU A 224 -7.03 -6.52 -11.41
C GLU A 224 -5.70 -5.93 -11.88
N TYR A 225 -5.49 -4.64 -11.61
CA TYR A 225 -4.28 -3.91 -11.97
C TYR A 225 -3.04 -4.43 -11.24
N PHE A 226 -3.20 -4.86 -9.99
CA PHE A 226 -2.09 -5.44 -9.26
C PHE A 226 -1.64 -6.80 -9.81
N GLN A 227 -2.59 -7.65 -10.25
CA GLN A 227 -2.26 -8.95 -10.84
C GLN A 227 -1.46 -8.82 -12.14
N GLU A 228 -1.66 -7.77 -12.95
CA GLU A 228 -0.79 -7.48 -14.10
C GLU A 228 0.66 -7.25 -13.67
N LEU A 229 0.85 -6.44 -12.61
CA LEU A 229 2.18 -6.12 -12.09
C LEU A 229 2.88 -7.33 -11.47
N LEU A 230 2.15 -8.23 -10.82
CA LEU A 230 2.71 -9.48 -10.30
C LEU A 230 3.26 -10.39 -11.41
N LYS A 231 2.76 -10.26 -12.64
CA LYS A 231 3.21 -11.03 -13.81
C LYS A 231 4.39 -10.38 -14.54
N GLY A 232 4.92 -9.25 -14.04
CA GLY A 232 5.98 -8.51 -14.75
C GLY A 232 5.47 -7.49 -15.77
N ILE A 233 4.15 -7.29 -15.89
CA ILE A 233 3.56 -6.47 -16.94
C ILE A 233 3.31 -5.06 -16.40
N LEU A 234 4.14 -4.10 -16.82
CA LEU A 234 3.93 -2.69 -16.52
C LEU A 234 3.15 -2.02 -17.66
N SER A 235 1.84 -1.90 -17.48
CA SER A 235 0.97 -1.20 -18.44
C SER A 235 0.81 0.28 -18.07
N THR A 236 0.75 1.15 -19.08
CA THR A 236 0.45 2.59 -18.89
C THR A 236 -0.92 2.77 -18.23
N THR A 237 -1.87 1.88 -18.53
CA THR A 237 -3.21 1.85 -17.93
C THR A 237 -3.13 1.67 -16.41
N THR A 238 -2.33 0.72 -15.94
CA THR A 238 -2.15 0.46 -14.51
C THR A 238 -1.56 1.66 -13.77
N VAL A 239 -0.50 2.27 -14.31
CA VAL A 239 0.11 3.47 -13.70
C VAL A 239 -0.86 4.65 -13.71
N ALA A 240 -1.56 4.87 -14.83
CA ALA A 240 -2.55 5.94 -14.96
C ALA A 240 -3.73 5.75 -14.00
N PHE A 241 -4.19 4.52 -13.80
CA PHE A 241 -5.24 4.20 -12.82
C PHE A 241 -4.81 4.58 -11.40
N PHE A 242 -3.66 4.10 -10.91
CA PHE A 242 -3.22 4.42 -9.55
C PHE A 242 -2.92 5.92 -9.36
N ALA A 243 -2.34 6.58 -10.37
CA ALA A 243 -2.06 8.00 -10.32
C ALA A 243 -3.35 8.85 -10.28
N SER A 244 -4.33 8.54 -11.13
CA SER A 244 -5.62 9.24 -11.15
C SER A 244 -6.43 8.98 -9.89
N PHE A 245 -6.39 7.75 -9.36
CA PHE A 245 -7.02 7.39 -8.10
C PHE A 245 -6.42 8.17 -6.91
N ALA A 246 -5.09 8.19 -6.79
CA ALA A 246 -4.42 8.97 -5.75
C ALA A 246 -4.71 10.47 -5.87
N PHE A 247 -4.65 11.01 -7.10
CA PHE A 247 -4.97 12.42 -7.36
C PHE A 247 -6.40 12.78 -6.94
N PHE A 248 -7.38 11.93 -7.28
CA PHE A 248 -8.79 12.13 -6.91
C PHE A 248 -8.97 12.26 -5.39
N TRP A 249 -8.41 11.34 -4.59
CA TRP A 249 -8.52 11.40 -3.14
C TRP A 249 -7.76 12.58 -2.51
N LEU A 250 -6.59 12.94 -3.05
CA LEU A 250 -5.86 14.12 -2.61
C LEU A 250 -6.62 15.42 -2.91
N PHE A 251 -7.24 15.51 -4.08
CA PHE A 251 -8.10 16.63 -4.44
C PHE A 251 -9.29 16.76 -3.46
N LEU A 252 -9.96 15.65 -3.14
CA LEU A 252 -11.02 15.64 -2.15
C LEU A 252 -10.53 16.04 -0.76
N THR A 253 -9.32 15.62 -0.37
CA THR A 253 -8.70 16.02 0.90
C THR A 253 -8.49 17.54 0.95
N GLN A 254 -7.95 18.12 -0.13
CA GLN A 254 -7.75 19.57 -0.22
C GLN A 254 -9.08 20.32 -0.09
N ARG A 255 -10.13 19.88 -0.79
CA ARG A 255 -11.46 20.50 -0.71
C ARG A 255 -12.10 20.38 0.66
N SER A 256 -11.95 19.23 1.30
CA SER A 256 -12.40 19.00 2.67
C SER A 256 -11.77 20.01 3.64
N ILE A 257 -10.45 20.24 3.55
CA ILE A 257 -9.73 21.17 4.42
C ILE A 257 -10.03 22.63 4.10
N GLU A 258 -10.11 23.01 2.82
CA GLU A 258 -10.49 24.37 2.40
C GLU A 258 -11.88 24.77 2.93
N SER A 259 -12.83 23.83 2.96
CA SER A 259 -14.18 24.09 3.45
C SER A 259 -14.22 24.48 4.94
N VAL A 260 -13.27 23.99 5.74
CA VAL A 260 -13.15 24.31 7.17
C VAL A 260 -12.55 25.70 7.38
N ARG A 261 -11.70 26.16 6.46
CA ARG A 261 -11.06 27.49 6.54
C ARG A 261 -12.05 28.65 6.38
N TRP A 262 -13.20 28.40 5.75
CA TRP A 262 -14.22 29.42 5.49
C TRP A 262 -15.38 29.42 6.49
N ARG A 263 -15.31 28.57 7.52
CA ARG A 263 -16.23 28.56 8.65
C ARG A 263 -15.63 29.34 9.82
#